data_AF-A0A7J4LAR5-F1
#
_entry.id   AF-A0A7J4LAR5-F1
#
_cell.length_a   1.000
_cell.length_b   1.000
_cell.length_c   1.000
_cell.angle_alpha   90.00
_cell.angle_beta   90.00
_cell.angle_gamma   90.00
#
_symmetry.space_group_name_H-M   'P 1'
#
loop_
_entity.id
_entity.type
_entity.pdbx_description
1 polymer ?
#
loop_
_entity_poly.entity_id
_entity_poly.type
_entity_poly.pdbx_seq_one_letter_code
_entity_poly.pdbx_strand_id
1 'polypeptide(L)'
;MRSNNYFIYGVEPKNVWKRGLNLIIEKGLLVDDERGSRTREILNLITRIENPFGEYPKEIRERLLKEYGNTLLTPENKGFSYTYGERLRNWNGLVDQIDMIIKRINNNRNTRRAIATTWIPTIDFNTEEVPCMM
;
A
#
# COMPACT_ATOMS: atom_id res chain seq x y z
N MET A 1 -17.65 4.72 -20.20
CA MET A 1 -17.45 5.86 -19.27
C MET A 1 -15.98 6.24 -19.32
N ARG A 2 -15.63 7.49 -19.62
CA ARG A 2 -14.24 7.94 -19.47
C ARG A 2 -13.96 8.03 -17.97
N SER A 3 -13.19 7.10 -17.41
CA SER A 3 -12.72 7.26 -16.04
C SER A 3 -11.78 8.46 -16.04
N ASN A 4 -12.17 9.55 -15.36
CA ASN A 4 -11.23 10.62 -15.09
C ASN A 4 -10.18 10.06 -14.14
N ASN A 5 -8.93 10.04 -14.57
CA ASN A 5 -7.82 9.78 -13.67
C ASN A 5 -7.59 11.03 -12.84
N TYR A 6 -7.54 10.89 -11.53
CA TYR A 6 -7.21 11.99 -10.64
C TYR A 6 -5.72 11.96 -10.35
N PHE A 7 -5.05 13.11 -10.46
CA PHE A 7 -3.63 13.23 -10.16
C PHE A 7 -3.40 14.30 -9.11
N ILE A 8 -2.72 13.94 -8.02
CA ILE A 8 -2.33 14.88 -6.97
C ILE A 8 -0.81 14.91 -6.86
N TYR A 9 -0.25 16.08 -7.02
CA TYR A 9 1.15 16.33 -6.74
C TYR A 9 1.30 17.19 -5.49
N GLY A 10 2.31 16.91 -4.69
CA GLY A 10 2.66 17.70 -3.52
C GLY A 10 4.09 17.45 -3.05
N VAL A 11 4.62 18.39 -2.27
CA VAL A 11 5.99 18.29 -1.75
C VAL A 11 6.09 17.27 -0.62
N GLU A 12 5.14 17.30 0.33
CA GLU A 12 5.19 16.49 1.55
C GLU A 12 3.94 15.60 1.68
N PRO A 13 4.02 14.47 2.42
CA PRO A 13 2.88 13.58 2.65
C PRO A 13 1.64 14.28 3.19
N LYS A 14 1.77 15.21 4.16
CA LYS A 14 0.63 15.96 4.72
C LYS A 14 -0.16 16.74 3.66
N ASN A 15 0.53 17.29 2.67
CA ASN A 15 -0.08 18.13 1.63
C ASN A 15 -0.89 17.27 0.66
N VAL A 16 -0.32 16.13 0.25
CA VAL A 16 -0.99 15.18 -0.65
C VAL A 16 -2.18 14.53 0.04
N TRP A 17 -2.03 14.14 1.31
CA TRP A 17 -3.11 13.58 2.11
C TRP A 17 -4.31 14.53 2.22
N LYS A 18 -4.07 15.79 2.61
CA LYS A 18 -5.15 16.79 2.75
C LYS A 18 -5.88 17.04 1.42
N ARG A 19 -5.13 17.13 0.32
CA ARG A 19 -5.69 17.29 -1.03
C ARG A 19 -6.52 16.08 -1.45
N GLY A 20 -6.03 14.86 -1.18
CA GLY A 20 -6.74 13.62 -1.47
C GLY A 20 -8.04 13.51 -0.70
N LEU A 21 -8.02 13.84 0.60
CA LEU A 21 -9.21 13.85 1.43
C LEU A 21 -10.25 14.84 0.92
N ASN A 22 -9.85 16.08 0.62
CA ASN A 22 -10.77 17.07 0.06
C ASN A 22 -11.37 16.61 -1.28
N LEU A 23 -10.56 16.02 -2.15
CA LEU A 23 -11.01 15.50 -3.43
C LEU A 23 -12.07 14.40 -3.25
N ILE A 24 -11.85 13.45 -2.33
CA ILE A 24 -12.82 12.40 -2.00
C ILE A 24 -14.12 13.02 -1.47
N ILE A 25 -14.04 13.99 -0.55
CA ILE A 25 -15.22 14.65 0.03
C ILE A 25 -16.02 15.38 -1.05
N GLU A 26 -15.36 16.13 -1.93
CA GLU A 26 -16.01 16.99 -2.92
C GLU A 26 -16.52 16.23 -4.16
N LYS A 27 -15.80 15.18 -4.59
CA LYS A 27 -16.04 14.50 -5.88
C LYS A 27 -16.37 13.02 -5.75
N GLY A 28 -16.19 12.44 -4.56
CA GLY A 28 -16.42 11.01 -4.35
C GLY A 28 -17.88 10.63 -4.46
N LEU A 29 -18.12 9.47 -5.05
CA LEU A 29 -19.43 8.84 -5.17
C LEU A 29 -19.72 8.02 -3.92
N LEU A 30 -21.00 7.93 -3.54
CA LEU A 30 -21.43 7.01 -2.49
C LEU A 30 -21.56 5.61 -3.08
N VAL A 31 -20.90 4.64 -2.47
CA VAL A 31 -20.88 3.24 -2.89
C VAL A 31 -21.16 2.38 -1.66
N ASP A 32 -21.90 1.29 -1.84
CA ASP A 32 -22.06 0.26 -0.82
C ASP A 32 -21.09 -0.88 -1.17
N ASP A 33 -20.21 -1.24 -0.23
CA ASP A 33 -19.23 -2.30 -0.43
C ASP A 33 -19.80 -3.71 -0.20
N GLU A 34 -19.02 -4.75 -0.50
CA GLU A 34 -19.44 -6.15 -0.34
C GLU A 34 -19.73 -6.55 1.12
N ARG A 35 -19.26 -5.75 2.09
CA ARG A 35 -19.47 -5.93 3.53
C ARG A 35 -20.68 -5.12 4.02
N GLY A 36 -21.41 -4.46 3.12
CA GLY A 36 -22.58 -3.63 3.43
C GLY A 36 -22.24 -2.28 4.07
N SER A 37 -20.98 -1.85 4.03
CA SER A 37 -20.58 -0.52 4.49
C SER A 37 -20.78 0.51 3.40
N ARG A 38 -21.32 1.67 3.78
CA ARG A 38 -21.47 2.81 2.87
C ARG A 38 -20.25 3.70 2.90
N THR A 39 -19.53 3.77 1.79
CA THR A 39 -18.28 4.51 1.63
C THR A 39 -18.44 5.67 0.65
N ARG A 40 -17.47 6.60 0.67
CA ARG A 40 -17.35 7.66 -0.35
C ARG A 40 -16.02 7.47 -1.06
N GLU A 41 -16.07 7.28 -2.37
CA GLU A 41 -14.92 6.78 -3.13
C GLU A 41 -14.66 7.55 -4.42
N ILE A 42 -13.38 7.61 -4.78
CA ILE A 42 -12.91 7.99 -6.12
C ILE A 42 -12.05 6.84 -6.64
N LEU A 43 -12.19 6.53 -7.93
CA LEU A 43 -11.36 5.54 -8.60
C LEU A 43 -10.18 6.22 -9.29
N ASN A 44 -9.09 5.47 -9.47
CA ASN A 44 -7.91 5.90 -10.22
C ASN A 44 -7.26 7.20 -9.72
N LEU A 45 -7.13 7.35 -8.40
CA LEU A 45 -6.30 8.40 -7.80
C LEU A 45 -4.82 8.00 -7.87
N ILE A 46 -4.03 8.83 -8.53
CA ILE A 46 -2.57 8.72 -8.58
C ILE A 46 -1.99 9.91 -7.81
N THR A 47 -0.97 9.66 -6.99
CA THR A 47 -0.28 10.71 -6.26
C THR A 47 1.22 10.69 -6.51
N ARG A 48 1.85 11.87 -6.41
CA ARG A 48 3.30 12.04 -6.40
C ARG A 48 3.68 12.94 -5.23
N ILE A 49 4.54 12.41 -4.37
CA ILE A 49 5.14 13.12 -3.24
C ILE A 49 6.62 13.34 -3.57
N GLU A 50 7.10 14.57 -3.53
CA GLU A 50 8.51 14.86 -3.84
C GLU A 50 9.46 14.51 -2.71
N ASN A 51 9.09 14.88 -1.48
CA ASN A 51 9.83 14.59 -0.27
C ASN A 51 9.04 13.61 0.60
N PRO A 52 9.19 12.28 0.38
CA PRO A 52 8.47 11.27 1.16
C PRO A 52 8.89 11.22 2.64
N PHE A 53 10.02 11.84 3.00
CA PHE A 53 10.51 11.94 4.38
C PHE A 53 10.10 13.25 5.07
N GLY A 54 9.29 14.08 4.42
CA GLY A 54 8.74 15.31 5.00
C GLY A 54 7.67 15.06 6.05
N GLU A 55 6.91 16.09 6.37
CA GLU A 55 5.87 15.99 7.40
C GLU A 55 4.68 15.12 6.97
N TYR A 56 4.27 14.22 7.88
CA TYR A 56 3.07 13.40 7.78
C TYR A 56 1.86 14.08 8.43
N PRO A 57 0.61 13.74 8.03
CA PRO A 57 -0.60 14.22 8.71
C PRO A 57 -0.55 13.93 10.22
N LYS A 58 -0.94 14.91 11.04
CA LYS A 58 -0.91 14.82 12.51
C LYS A 58 -1.88 13.77 13.06
N GLU A 59 -2.87 13.42 12.24
CA GLU A 59 -3.87 12.38 12.49
C GLU A 59 -3.24 10.98 12.53
N ILE A 60 -2.05 10.79 11.93
CA ILE A 60 -1.33 9.52 11.96
C ILE A 60 -0.56 9.41 13.29
N ARG A 61 -0.90 8.38 14.08
CA ARG A 61 -0.28 8.15 15.39
C ARG A 61 1.08 7.46 15.24
N GLU A 62 2.16 8.14 15.62
CA GLU A 62 3.54 7.64 15.48
C GLU A 62 3.79 6.27 16.11
N ARG A 63 3.16 5.97 17.24
CA ARG A 63 3.29 4.65 17.91
C ARG A 63 2.84 3.50 17.01
N LEU A 64 1.70 3.66 16.33
CA LEU A 64 1.18 2.64 15.43
C LEU A 64 2.12 2.43 14.24
N LEU A 65 2.79 3.48 13.77
CA LEU A 65 3.77 3.39 12.69
C LEU A 65 4.99 2.55 13.07
N LYS A 66 5.48 2.64 14.31
CA LYS A 66 6.65 1.85 14.74
C LYS A 66 6.32 0.36 14.83
N GLU A 67 5.20 0.02 15.45
CA GLU A 67 4.74 -1.36 15.57
C GLU A 67 4.45 -1.96 14.18
N TYR A 68 3.74 -1.22 13.31
CA TYR A 68 3.46 -1.62 11.94
C TYR A 68 4.70 -1.65 11.02
N GLY A 69 5.63 -0.72 11.23
CA GLY A 69 6.90 -0.69 10.51
C GLY A 69 7.74 -1.93 10.77
N ASN A 70 7.74 -2.42 12.01
CA ASN A 70 8.42 -3.67 12.34
C ASN A 70 7.78 -4.87 11.63
N THR A 71 6.46 -4.97 11.57
CA THR A 71 5.79 -6.08 10.87
C THR A 71 5.96 -6.06 9.36
N LEU A 72 6.34 -4.94 8.75
CA LEU A 72 6.73 -4.86 7.34
C LEU A 72 8.13 -5.45 7.07
N LEU A 73 9.02 -5.40 8.07
CA LEU A 73 10.41 -5.78 7.91
C LEU A 73 10.69 -7.24 8.25
N THR A 74 9.74 -7.92 8.91
CA THR A 74 9.92 -9.26 9.45
C THR A 74 9.00 -10.28 8.77
N PRO A 75 9.46 -11.52 8.50
CA PRO A 75 8.64 -12.52 7.81
C PRO A 75 7.54 -13.14 8.68
N GLU A 76 7.56 -12.95 10.00
CA GLU A 76 6.64 -13.62 10.91
C GLU A 76 5.25 -13.00 10.90
N ASN A 77 4.25 -13.87 10.82
CA ASN A 77 2.85 -13.53 11.06
C ASN A 77 2.45 -14.01 12.46
N LYS A 78 2.11 -13.05 13.34
CA LYS A 78 1.76 -13.30 14.75
C LYS A 78 0.24 -13.39 14.97
N GLY A 79 -0.44 -14.18 14.14
CA GLY A 79 -1.88 -14.47 14.29
C GLY A 79 -2.82 -13.55 13.53
N PHE A 80 -2.35 -12.86 12.49
CA PHE A 80 -3.18 -12.14 11.53
C PHE A 80 -3.52 -13.04 10.32
N SER A 81 -4.54 -12.70 9.54
CA SER A 81 -4.84 -13.38 8.26
C SER A 81 -3.65 -13.32 7.29
N TYR A 82 -2.93 -12.20 7.29
CA TYR A 82 -1.63 -12.02 6.66
C TYR A 82 -0.90 -10.84 7.29
N THR A 83 0.41 -10.75 7.11
CA THR A 83 1.17 -9.50 7.31
C THR A 83 1.91 -9.12 6.03
N TYR A 84 2.11 -7.83 5.79
CA TYR A 84 2.89 -7.41 4.62
C TYR A 84 4.35 -7.88 4.69
N GLY A 85 4.95 -7.95 5.87
CA GLY A 85 6.29 -8.52 6.02
C GLY A 85 6.33 -10.01 5.67
N GLU A 86 5.35 -10.81 6.07
CA GLU A 86 5.22 -12.20 5.61
C GLU A 86 5.13 -12.26 4.09
N ARG A 87 4.25 -11.45 3.47
CA ARG A 87 4.08 -11.43 2.01
C ARG A 87 5.33 -10.98 1.26
N LEU A 88 6.14 -10.09 1.82
CA LEU A 88 7.34 -9.54 1.17
C LEU A 88 8.61 -10.34 1.46
N ARG A 89 8.75 -10.89 2.67
CA ARG A 89 9.98 -11.54 3.17
C ARG A 89 9.89 -13.06 3.24
N ASN A 90 8.69 -13.63 3.11
CA ASN A 90 8.45 -15.07 3.12
C ASN A 90 7.25 -15.43 2.22
N TRP A 91 7.26 -14.93 0.97
CA TRP A 91 6.16 -15.10 0.03
C TRP A 91 5.88 -16.59 -0.21
N ASN A 92 4.66 -17.00 0.16
CA ASN A 92 4.19 -18.39 0.14
C ASN A 92 5.10 -19.40 0.87
N GLY A 93 5.88 -18.95 1.87
CA GLY A 93 6.82 -19.79 2.60
C GLY A 93 8.12 -20.11 1.85
N LEU A 94 8.37 -19.46 0.70
CA LEU A 94 9.39 -19.87 -0.25
C LEU A 94 10.38 -18.76 -0.62
N VAL A 95 9.95 -17.50 -0.64
CA VAL A 95 10.71 -16.42 -1.28
C VAL A 95 10.78 -15.16 -0.42
N ASP A 96 12.01 -14.73 -0.08
CA ASP A 96 12.28 -13.37 0.39
C ASP A 96 12.44 -12.43 -0.81
N GLN A 97 11.36 -11.75 -1.19
CA GLN A 97 11.33 -10.87 -2.37
C GLN A 97 12.22 -9.63 -2.16
N ILE A 98 12.33 -9.12 -0.94
CA ILE A 98 13.14 -7.94 -0.63
C ILE A 98 14.63 -8.26 -0.76
N ASP A 99 15.09 -9.42 -0.26
CA ASP A 99 16.47 -9.86 -0.45
C ASP A 99 16.80 -10.06 -1.95
N MET A 100 15.88 -10.66 -2.72
CA MET A 100 16.03 -10.79 -4.17
C MET A 100 16.11 -9.43 -4.89
N ILE A 101 15.30 -8.46 -4.47
CA ILE A 101 15.34 -7.09 -5.00
C ILE A 101 16.68 -6.43 -4.71
N ILE A 102 17.17 -6.52 -3.46
CA ILE A 102 18.47 -5.95 -3.06
C ILE A 102 19.58 -6.54 -3.93
N LYS A 103 19.65 -7.86 -4.05
CA LYS A 103 20.62 -8.55 -4.93
C LYS A 103 20.52 -8.06 -6.38
N ARG A 104 19.29 -7.92 -6.90
CA ARG A 104 19.05 -7.49 -8.29
C ARG A 104 19.50 -6.04 -8.53
N ILE A 105 19.20 -5.12 -7.61
CA ILE A 105 19.59 -3.70 -7.70
C ILE A 105 21.12 -3.55 -7.54
N ASN A 106 21.75 -4.37 -6.70
CA ASN A 106 23.21 -4.39 -6.57
C ASN A 106 23.90 -4.91 -7.83
N ASN A 107 23.30 -5.89 -8.52
CA ASN A 107 23.83 -6.41 -9.79
C ASN A 107 23.57 -5.46 -10.97
N ASN A 108 22.42 -4.77 -11.01
CA ASN A 108 22.10 -3.83 -12.08
C ASN A 108 21.21 -2.68 -11.56
N ARG A 109 21.80 -1.49 -11.41
CA ARG A 109 21.11 -0.27 -10.97
C ARG A 109 19.98 0.21 -11.90
N ASN A 110 20.00 -0.18 -13.17
CA ASN A 110 18.98 0.17 -14.17
C ASN A 110 17.89 -0.91 -14.32
N THR A 111 17.84 -1.88 -13.42
CA THR A 111 16.82 -2.94 -13.47
C THR A 111 15.42 -2.36 -13.32
N ARG A 112 14.52 -2.75 -14.23
CA ARG A 112 13.07 -2.49 -14.12
C ARG A 112 12.31 -3.68 -13.54
N ARG A 113 13.03 -4.70 -13.05
CA ARG A 113 12.49 -5.97 -12.52
C ARG A 113 12.63 -6.07 -11.01
N ALA A 114 12.95 -4.98 -10.33
CA ALA A 114 12.98 -4.89 -8.87
C ALA A 114 11.56 -4.59 -8.38
N ILE A 115 10.72 -5.62 -8.38
CA ILE A 115 9.31 -5.56 -7.97
C ILE A 115 9.04 -6.69 -6.99
N ALA A 116 8.07 -6.47 -6.10
CA ALA A 116 7.48 -7.49 -5.24
C ALA A 116 5.97 -7.49 -5.44
N THR A 117 5.33 -8.61 -5.14
CA THR A 117 3.87 -8.74 -5.10
C THR A 117 3.45 -9.28 -3.76
N THR A 118 2.36 -8.78 -3.20
CA THR A 118 1.83 -9.33 -1.93
C THR A 118 0.80 -10.44 -2.16
N TRP A 119 0.19 -10.44 -3.33
CA TRP A 119 -0.86 -11.39 -3.69
C TRP A 119 -0.28 -12.79 -3.94
N ILE A 120 -0.94 -13.80 -3.40
CA ILE A 120 -0.68 -15.22 -3.59
C ILE A 120 -2.01 -15.82 -4.08
N PRO A 121 -2.20 -16.02 -5.40
CA PRO A 121 -3.47 -16.46 -5.96
C PRO A 121 -4.04 -17.72 -5.31
N THR A 122 -3.19 -18.71 -5.00
CA THR A 122 -3.63 -19.98 -4.40
C THR A 122 -4.20 -19.84 -2.99
N ILE A 123 -3.88 -18.75 -2.29
CA ILE A 123 -4.36 -18.45 -0.94
C ILE A 123 -5.50 -17.44 -1.04
N ASP A 124 -5.25 -16.29 -1.67
CA ASP A 124 -6.09 -15.11 -1.55
C ASP A 124 -7.45 -15.23 -2.28
N PHE A 125 -7.60 -16.16 -3.23
CA PHE A 125 -8.92 -16.47 -3.81
C PHE A 125 -9.89 -17.14 -2.82
N ASN A 126 -9.38 -17.71 -1.72
CA ASN A 126 -10.16 -18.51 -0.78
C ASN A 126 -10.27 -17.85 0.60
N THR A 127 -9.92 -16.56 0.72
CA THR A 127 -9.90 -15.82 1.98
C THR A 127 -10.62 -14.48 1.84
N GLU A 128 -11.36 -14.07 2.88
CA GLU A 128 -12.06 -12.77 2.89
C GLU A 128 -11.11 -11.59 3.15
N GLU A 129 -10.00 -11.83 3.86
CA GLU A 129 -9.01 -10.81 4.21
C GLU A 129 -7.78 -10.94 3.30
N VAL A 130 -7.66 -10.03 2.35
CA VAL A 130 -6.64 -10.06 1.30
C VAL A 130 -5.79 -8.78 1.30
N PRO A 131 -4.55 -8.80 0.76
CA PRO A 131 -3.70 -7.60 0.72
C PRO A 131 -4.23 -6.55 -0.25
N CYS A 132 -4.37 -5.31 0.23
CA CYS A 132 -4.79 -4.16 -0.59
C CYS A 132 -3.63 -3.50 -1.33
N MET A 133 -2.40 -3.58 -0.79
CA MET A 133 -1.19 -3.17 -1.51
C MET A 133 -0.72 -4.33 -2.37
N MET A 134 -0.88 -4.25 -3.70
CA MET A 134 -0.45 -5.28 -4.64
C MET A 134 1.05 -5.23 -4.91
#